data_AF-A0A3D1YM11-F1
#
_entry.id   AF-A0A3D1YM11-F1
#
_cell.length_a   1.000
_cell.length_b   1.000
_cell.length_c   1.000
_cell.angle_alpha   90.00
_cell.angle_beta   90.00
_cell.angle_gamma   90.00
#
_symmetry.space_group_name_H-M   'P 1'
#
loop_
_entity.id
_entity.type
_entity.pdbx_description
1 polymer ?
#
loop_
_entity_poly.entity_id
_entity_poly.type
_entity_poly.pdbx_seq_one_letter_code
_entity_poly.pdbx_strand_id
1 'polypeptide(L)'
;MTRLWGKTFNYENVLPGDELPTLIKWVHFQPDEGLEDQFYDIESLKDYVYEAVCKTIPVDKSYDYYDWIQIDLLRQIPLTINLSVSGTVINKQSEGAKVINLEFEFESDAKTIYGIASASVPVRILS
;
A
#
# COMPACT_ATOMS: atom_id res chain seq x y z
N MET A 1 -5.21 -12.99 12.76
CA MET A 1 -5.29 -12.25 11.49
C MET A 1 -4.71 -13.12 10.40
N THR A 2 -5.26 -13.04 9.19
CA THR A 2 -4.82 -13.88 8.08
C THR A 2 -4.13 -13.03 7.01
N ARG A 3 -3.02 -13.52 6.46
CA ARG A 3 -2.26 -12.81 5.42
C ARG A 3 -2.69 -13.29 4.03
N LEU A 4 -2.98 -12.36 3.13
CA LEU A 4 -3.46 -12.66 1.78
C LEU A 4 -2.43 -13.39 0.92
N TRP A 5 -1.15 -13.06 1.01
CA TRP A 5 -0.07 -13.71 0.23
C TRP A 5 0.19 -15.17 0.64
N GLY A 6 -0.24 -15.57 1.84
CA GLY A 6 -0.22 -16.97 2.27
C GLY A 6 -1.32 -17.82 1.64
N LYS A 7 -2.20 -17.22 0.83
CA LYS A 7 -3.30 -17.86 0.12
C LYS A 7 -3.16 -17.62 -1.38
N THR A 8 -3.60 -18.57 -2.21
CA THR A 8 -3.87 -18.27 -3.62
C THR A 8 -5.00 -17.24 -3.67
N PHE A 9 -4.77 -16.09 -4.30
CA PHE A 9 -5.75 -15.00 -4.31
C PHE A 9 -7.09 -15.49 -4.88
N ASN A 10 -8.13 -15.41 -4.07
CA ASN A 10 -9.52 -15.65 -4.47
C ASN A 10 -10.38 -14.57 -3.83
N TYR A 11 -10.97 -13.72 -4.66
CA TYR A 11 -11.80 -12.61 -4.23
C TYR A 11 -12.89 -13.02 -3.22
N GLU A 12 -13.50 -14.19 -3.41
CA GLU A 12 -14.59 -14.66 -2.55
C GLU A 12 -14.11 -14.93 -1.11
N ASN A 13 -12.84 -15.30 -0.95
CA ASN A 13 -12.24 -15.64 0.34
C ASN A 13 -11.61 -14.46 1.07
N VAL A 14 -11.52 -13.28 0.44
CA VAL A 14 -11.02 -12.06 1.08
C VAL A 14 -12.05 -11.57 2.11
N LEU A 15 -11.60 -11.28 3.32
CA LEU A 15 -12.43 -10.81 4.43
C LEU A 15 -11.88 -9.49 5.00
N PRO A 16 -12.74 -8.62 5.58
CA PRO A 16 -12.30 -7.52 6.42
C PRO A 16 -11.31 -7.98 7.51
N GLY A 17 -10.22 -7.24 7.68
CA GLY A 17 -9.12 -7.57 8.60
C GLY A 17 -8.08 -8.54 8.05
N ASP A 18 -8.21 -9.00 6.79
CA ASP A 18 -7.10 -9.66 6.11
C ASP A 18 -5.98 -8.66 5.82
N GLU A 19 -4.73 -9.10 5.99
CA GLU A 19 -3.54 -8.25 5.82
C GLU A 19 -2.84 -8.54 4.48
N LEU A 20 -2.34 -7.47 3.86
CA LEU A 20 -1.37 -7.57 2.78
C LEU A 20 0.04 -7.82 3.37
N PRO A 21 0.97 -8.42 2.61
CA PRO A 21 2.37 -8.43 3.02
C PRO A 21 2.89 -6.99 3.15
N THR A 22 3.61 -6.72 4.24
CA THR A 22 4.29 -5.45 4.45
C THR A 22 5.39 -5.26 3.41
N LEU A 23 5.32 -4.15 2.68
CA LEU A 23 6.41 -3.70 1.82
C LEU A 23 7.38 -2.87 2.67
N ILE A 24 8.66 -3.26 2.69
CA ILE A 24 9.70 -2.50 3.39
C ILE A 24 10.61 -1.84 2.35
N LYS A 25 10.73 -0.52 2.44
CA LYS A 25 11.69 0.28 1.69
C LYS A 25 12.88 0.56 2.59
N TRP A 26 13.98 -0.10 2.28
CA TRP A 26 15.24 0.07 2.96
C TRP A 26 15.96 1.27 2.37
N VAL A 27 16.45 2.13 3.24
CA VAL A 27 17.37 3.19 2.84
C VAL A 27 18.76 2.60 2.81
N HIS A 28 19.38 2.58 1.62
CA HIS A 28 20.78 2.22 1.48
C HIS A 28 21.59 3.51 1.43
N PHE A 29 22.17 3.90 2.56
CA PHE A 29 22.94 5.14 2.64
C PHE A 29 24.30 5.01 1.98
N GLN A 30 24.60 5.94 1.09
CA GLN A 30 25.97 6.39 0.86
C GLN A 30 26.20 7.70 1.65
N PRO A 31 27.31 7.87 2.37
CA PRO A 31 27.51 8.98 3.30
C PRO A 31 27.41 10.40 2.70
N ASP A 32 27.49 10.56 1.39
CA ASP A 32 27.69 11.86 0.72
C ASP A 32 26.43 12.43 0.00
N GLU A 33 25.24 11.86 0.18
CA GLU A 33 24.07 12.21 -0.66
C GLU A 33 23.22 13.43 -0.22
N GLY A 34 23.55 14.12 0.88
CA GLY A 34 22.87 15.37 1.24
C GLY A 34 21.34 15.26 1.41
N LEU A 35 20.85 14.09 1.84
CA LEU A 35 19.43 13.74 1.95
C LEU A 35 18.77 14.20 3.26
N GLU A 36 19.52 14.84 4.16
CA GLU A 36 19.07 15.16 5.53
C GLU A 36 17.81 16.05 5.56
N ASP A 37 17.56 16.82 4.49
CA ASP A 37 16.39 17.71 4.34
C ASP A 37 15.40 17.26 3.24
N GLN A 38 15.52 16.03 2.73
CA GLN A 38 14.63 15.51 1.69
C GLN A 38 13.56 14.59 2.26
N PHE A 39 12.35 14.68 1.69
CA PHE A 39 11.17 13.94 2.13
C PHE A 39 10.57 13.17 0.95
N TYR A 40 9.89 12.07 1.25
CA TYR A 40 9.07 11.38 0.25
C TYR A 40 7.96 12.31 -0.26
N ASP A 41 7.83 12.41 -1.58
CA ASP A 41 6.68 13.04 -2.21
C ASP A 41 5.46 12.08 -2.27
N ILE A 42 4.27 12.63 -2.49
CA ILE A 42 3.02 11.87 -2.51
C ILE A 42 2.97 10.83 -3.65
N GLU A 43 3.55 11.12 -4.80
CA GLU A 43 3.53 10.21 -5.95
C GLU A 43 4.43 8.99 -5.69
N SER A 44 5.62 9.21 -5.12
CA SER A 44 6.51 8.16 -4.63
C SER A 44 5.84 7.27 -3.58
N LEU A 45 5.03 7.84 -2.69
CA LEU A 45 4.27 7.05 -1.71
C LEU A 45 3.12 6.27 -2.35
N LYS A 46 2.43 6.83 -3.35
CA LYS A 46 1.41 6.12 -4.14
C LYS A 46 2.02 4.92 -4.88
N ASP A 47 3.23 5.06 -5.42
CA ASP A 47 3.98 3.95 -6.03
C ASP A 47 4.18 2.79 -5.07
N TYR A 48 4.50 3.06 -3.80
CA TYR A 48 4.72 2.03 -2.80
C TYR A 48 3.43 1.32 -2.42
N VAL A 49 2.32 2.06 -2.29
CA VAL A 49 0.99 1.49 -2.07
C VAL A 49 0.59 0.62 -3.27
N TYR A 50 0.75 1.13 -4.50
CA TYR A 50 0.49 0.40 -5.73
C TYR A 50 1.27 -0.92 -5.80
N GLU A 51 2.58 -0.87 -5.52
CA GLU A 51 3.44 -2.05 -5.51
C GLU A 51 2.97 -3.09 -4.48
N ALA A 52 2.63 -2.65 -3.26
CA ALA A 52 2.13 -3.53 -2.21
C ALA A 52 0.83 -4.25 -2.63
N VAL A 53 -0.08 -3.52 -3.29
CA VAL A 53 -1.32 -4.07 -3.83
C VAL A 53 -1.04 -5.07 -4.95
N CYS A 54 -0.30 -4.69 -5.99
CA CYS A 54 -0.12 -5.52 -7.18
C CYS A 54 0.66 -6.81 -6.92
N LYS A 55 1.45 -6.88 -5.86
CA LYS A 55 2.09 -8.13 -5.41
C LYS A 55 1.11 -9.16 -4.82
N THR A 56 -0.09 -8.73 -4.46
CA THR A 56 -1.04 -9.53 -3.67
C THR A 56 -2.39 -9.69 -4.36
N ILE A 57 -2.85 -8.66 -5.06
CA ILE A 57 -4.17 -8.57 -5.67
C ILE A 57 -3.99 -8.38 -7.18
N PRO A 58 -4.67 -9.17 -8.03
CA PRO A 58 -4.67 -8.97 -9.46
C PRO A 58 -5.50 -7.73 -9.80
N VAL A 59 -4.85 -6.58 -9.95
CA VAL A 59 -5.50 -5.30 -10.25
C VAL A 59 -5.96 -5.25 -11.70
N ASP A 60 -7.14 -4.68 -11.94
CA ASP A 60 -7.61 -4.33 -13.29
C ASP A 60 -6.84 -3.10 -13.82
N LYS A 61 -6.02 -3.31 -14.85
CA LYS A 61 -5.13 -2.28 -15.43
C LYS A 61 -5.85 -1.30 -16.37
N SER A 62 -7.17 -1.42 -16.53
CA SER A 62 -7.97 -0.45 -17.29
C SER A 62 -8.16 0.88 -16.55
N TYR A 63 -7.83 0.93 -15.25
CA TYR A 63 -7.87 2.14 -14.43
C TYR A 63 -6.53 2.88 -14.45
N ASP A 64 -6.60 4.21 -14.40
CA ASP A 64 -5.42 5.06 -14.27
C ASP A 64 -4.63 4.70 -13.01
N TYR A 65 -3.30 4.78 -13.14
CA TYR A 65 -2.36 4.07 -12.29
C TYR A 65 -2.43 4.46 -10.80
N TYR A 66 -2.97 5.65 -10.46
CA TYR A 66 -3.05 6.14 -9.07
C TYR A 66 -4.40 6.66 -8.59
N ASP A 67 -5.43 6.81 -9.44
CA ASP A 67 -6.66 7.53 -9.08
C ASP A 67 -7.45 6.87 -7.94
N TRP A 68 -7.22 5.59 -7.72
CA TRP A 68 -7.82 4.81 -6.66
C TRP A 68 -7.01 4.83 -5.35
N ILE A 69 -5.93 5.61 -5.26
CA ILE A 69 -5.08 5.75 -4.05
C ILE A 69 -5.14 7.19 -3.55
N GLN A 70 -5.53 7.36 -2.28
CA GLN A 70 -5.49 8.63 -1.55
C GLN A 70 -4.52 8.52 -0.39
N ILE A 71 -3.77 9.60 -0.11
CA ILE A 71 -2.75 9.63 0.94
C ILE A 71 -3.01 10.84 1.84
N ASP A 72 -3.07 10.58 3.14
CA ASP A 72 -3.21 11.58 4.19
C ASP A 72 -2.01 11.48 5.14
N LEU A 73 -1.06 12.40 5.00
CA LEU A 73 0.12 12.47 5.87
C LEU A 73 -0.17 13.26 7.13
N LEU A 74 0.14 12.66 8.29
CA LEU A 74 0.17 13.35 9.58
C LEU A 74 1.41 14.24 9.72
N ARG A 75 2.50 13.85 9.05
CA ARG A 75 3.78 14.58 9.00
C ARG A 75 4.59 14.14 7.77
N GLN A 76 5.55 14.97 7.36
CA GLN A 76 6.47 14.60 6.29
C GLN A 76 7.35 13.40 6.69
N ILE A 77 7.68 12.57 5.71
CA ILE A 77 8.47 11.34 5.89
C ILE A 77 9.87 11.59 5.34
N PRO A 78 10.92 11.65 6.19
CA PRO A 78 12.29 11.82 5.70
C PRO A 78 12.71 10.68 4.79
N LEU A 79 13.49 10.96 3.73
CA LEU A 79 14.09 9.91 2.89
C LEU A 79 15.15 9.09 3.64
N THR A 80 15.57 9.55 4.81
CA THR A 80 16.58 8.94 5.67
C THR A 80 16.03 7.91 6.66
N ILE A 81 14.79 7.44 6.48
CA ILE A 81 14.25 6.37 7.33
C ILE A 81 13.80 5.18 6.51
N ASN A 82 13.97 3.99 7.08
CA ASN A 82 13.32 2.81 6.56
C ASN A 82 11.81 2.99 6.69
N LEU A 83 11.09 2.76 5.59
CA LEU A 83 9.65 2.93 5.55
C LEU A 83 8.99 1.59 5.32
N SER A 84 8.07 1.23 6.20
CA SER A 84 7.17 0.10 6.01
C SER A 84 5.79 0.58 5.60
N VAL A 85 5.21 -0.12 4.62
CA VAL A 85 3.88 0.11 4.09
C VAL A 85 3.07 -1.17 4.34
N SER A 86 2.13 -1.10 5.28
CA SER A 86 1.32 -2.25 5.69
C SER A 86 -0.14 -1.99 5.38
N GLY A 87 -0.80 -2.90 4.66
CA GLY A 87 -2.18 -2.74 4.21
C GLY A 87 -3.14 -3.73 4.86
N THR A 88 -4.34 -3.27 5.17
CA THR A 88 -5.43 -4.07 5.75
C THR A 88 -6.70 -3.91 4.93
N VAL A 89 -7.41 -5.02 4.71
CA VAL A 89 -8.73 -5.00 4.07
C VAL A 89 -9.75 -4.40 5.02
N ILE A 90 -10.38 -3.29 4.61
CA ILE A 90 -11.47 -2.66 5.36
C ILE A 90 -12.81 -3.29 4.94
N ASN A 91 -13.04 -3.42 3.64
CA ASN A 91 -14.21 -4.11 3.09
C ASN A 91 -13.98 -4.52 1.62
N LYS A 92 -14.97 -5.20 1.03
CA LYS A 92 -15.02 -5.50 -0.41
C LYS A 92 -16.42 -5.27 -0.95
N GLN A 93 -16.53 -4.93 -2.24
CA GLN A 93 -17.79 -4.62 -2.92
C GLN A 93 -17.94 -5.49 -4.16
N SER A 94 -19.07 -6.20 -4.27
CA SER A 94 -19.37 -7.13 -5.37
C SER A 94 -20.52 -6.68 -6.26
N GLU A 95 -21.21 -5.59 -5.93
CA GLU A 95 -22.28 -5.04 -6.79
C GLU A 95 -21.63 -4.28 -7.96
N GLY A 96 -21.57 -4.94 -9.13
CA GLY A 96 -20.90 -4.39 -10.31
C GLY A 96 -19.45 -4.89 -10.42
N ALA A 97 -18.50 -3.95 -10.55
CA ALA A 97 -17.08 -4.29 -10.57
C ALA A 97 -16.61 -4.76 -9.19
N LYS A 98 -15.81 -5.82 -9.13
CA LYS A 98 -15.24 -6.32 -7.87
C LYS A 98 -14.18 -5.34 -7.37
N VAL A 99 -14.40 -4.76 -6.19
CA VAL A 99 -13.49 -3.79 -5.58
C VAL A 99 -13.12 -4.24 -4.17
N ILE A 100 -11.86 -4.07 -3.78
CA ILE A 100 -11.38 -4.26 -2.41
C ILE A 100 -10.93 -2.90 -1.89
N ASN A 101 -11.51 -2.46 -0.78
CA ASN A 101 -11.08 -1.24 -0.10
C ASN A 101 -10.06 -1.58 0.97
N LEU A 102 -8.91 -0.93 0.90
CA LEU A 102 -7.76 -1.14 1.77
C LEU A 102 -7.42 0.17 2.48
N GLU A 103 -6.89 0.03 3.68
CA GLU A 103 -6.19 1.11 4.40
C GLU A 103 -4.75 0.69 4.61
N PHE A 104 -3.82 1.62 4.42
CA PHE A 104 -2.39 1.42 4.61
C PHE A 104 -1.85 2.39 5.64
N GLU A 105 -0.86 1.92 6.40
CA GLU A 105 -0.08 2.75 7.32
C GLU A 105 1.36 2.90 6.81
N PHE A 106 1.87 4.12 6.89
CA PHE A 106 3.28 4.45 6.67
C PHE A 106 4.01 4.50 8.02
N GLU A 107 4.80 3.47 8.33
CA GLU A 107 5.46 3.29 9.64
C GLU A 107 6.98 3.17 9.49
N SER A 108 7.73 3.86 10.34
CA SER A 108 9.19 3.69 10.48
C SER A 108 9.59 2.47 11.32
N ASP A 109 10.87 2.11 11.27
CA ASP A 109 11.48 1.12 12.17
C ASP A 109 11.34 1.47 13.67
N ALA A 110 11.30 2.77 13.99
CA ALA A 110 11.02 3.28 15.33
C ALA A 110 9.53 3.26 15.72
N LYS A 111 8.65 2.60 14.96
CA LYS A 111 7.20 2.50 15.22
C LYS A 111 6.45 3.82 15.20
N THR A 112 7.02 4.85 14.58
CA THR A 112 6.32 6.11 14.33
C THR A 112 5.46 5.97 13.08
N ILE A 113 4.17 6.24 13.21
CA ILE A 113 3.21 6.34 12.09
C ILE A 113 3.26 7.76 11.54
N TYR A 114 3.46 7.87 10.22
CA TYR A 114 3.60 9.14 9.52
C TYR A 114 2.35 9.55 8.76
N GLY A 115 1.48 8.60 8.42
CA GLY A 115 0.29 8.85 7.64
C GLY A 115 -0.44 7.56 7.29
N ILE A 116 -1.57 7.74 6.65
CA ILE A 116 -2.40 6.66 6.12
C ILE A 116 -2.58 6.81 4.61
N ALA A 117 -2.85 5.70 3.93
CA ALA A 117 -3.37 5.73 2.57
C ALA A 117 -4.64 4.89 2.47
N SER A 118 -5.63 5.36 1.72
CA SER A 118 -6.83 4.60 1.38
C SER A 118 -6.76 4.19 -0.08
N ALA A 119 -7.12 2.94 -0.38
CA ALA A 119 -7.10 2.42 -1.73
C ALA A 119 -8.38 1.65 -2.09
N SER A 120 -9.04 2.03 -3.18
CA SER A 120 -10.22 1.34 -3.74
C SER A 120 -9.82 0.49 -4.94
N VAL A 121 -9.29 -0.71 -4.67
CA VAL A 121 -8.61 -1.54 -5.67
C VAL A 121 -9.61 -2.28 -6.57
N PRO A 122 -9.67 -1.99 -7.88
CA PRO A 122 -10.46 -2.78 -8.82
C PRO A 122 -9.77 -4.13 -9.09
N VAL A 123 -10.50 -5.22 -8.91
CA VAL A 123 -9.96 -6.58 -9.05
C VAL A 123 -10.25 -7.13 -10.44
N ARG A 124 -9.19 -7.53 -11.14
CA ARG A 124 -9.27 -8.23 -12.41
C ARG A 124 -9.90 -9.60 -12.21
N ILE A 125 -11.01 -9.84 -12.91
CA ILE A 125 -11.63 -11.17 -12.98
C ILE A 125 -10.84 -11.99 -14.01
N LEU A 126 -10.10 -13.00 -13.54
CA LEU A 126 -9.50 -13.99 -14.42
C LEU A 126 -10.63 -14.93 -14.89
N SER A 127 -10.88 -14.93 -16.19
CA SER A 127 -11.81 -15.84 -16.87
C SER A 127 -11.13 -17.15 -17.23
#